data_AF-A0A1H9NTT4-F1
#
_entry.id   AF-A0A1H9NTT4-F1
#
_cell.length_a   1.000
_cell.length_b   1.000
_cell.length_c   1.000
_cell.angle_alpha   90.00
_cell.angle_beta   90.00
_cell.angle_gamma   90.00
#
_symmetry.space_group_name_H-M   'P 1'
#
loop_
_entity.id
_entity.type
_entity.pdbx_description
1 polymer ?
#
loop_
_entity_poly.entity_id
_entity_poly.type
_entity_poly.pdbx_seq_one_letter_code
_entity_poly.pdbx_strand_id
1 'polypeptide(L)' 'MTAGYCAWHDGPADDVALIVVHEQGSGAGGGAYACLPCARPLARQRTTSAAAVKAIAAMETRQEQLEAARAAQEARRA' A
#
# COMPACT_ATOMS: atom_id res chain seq x y z
N MET A 1 9.18 -3.48 -0.62
CA MET A 1 7.88 -4.03 -0.20
C MET A 1 7.85 -4.07 1.31
N THR A 2 6.74 -3.67 1.89
CA THR A 2 6.51 -3.77 3.33
C THR A 2 5.41 -4.78 3.54
N ALA A 3 5.78 -6.03 3.80
CA ALA A 3 4.81 -7.06 4.15
C ALA A 3 4.11 -6.66 5.47
N GLY A 4 2.80 -6.91 5.55
CA GLY A 4 2.04 -6.48 6.71
C GLY A 4 0.59 -6.95 6.70
N TYR A 5 -0.15 -6.49 7.70
CA TYR A 5 -1.57 -6.77 7.83
C TYR A 5 -2.40 -5.70 7.12
N CYS A 6 -3.37 -6.12 6.33
CA CYS A 6 -4.33 -5.22 5.71
C CYS A 6 -5.64 -5.25 6.50
N ALA A 7 -5.97 -4.10 7.09
CA ALA A 7 -7.15 -3.92 7.93
C ALA A 7 -8.48 -3.97 7.15
N TRP A 8 -8.43 -3.91 5.81
CA TRP A 8 -9.65 -3.88 4.97
C TRP A 8 -10.21 -5.27 4.65
N HIS A 9 -9.34 -6.24 4.39
CA HIS A 9 -9.74 -7.63 4.11
C HIS A 9 -9.35 -8.60 5.23
N ASP A 10 -8.87 -8.06 6.35
CA ASP A 10 -8.56 -8.79 7.58
C ASP A 10 -7.54 -9.92 7.35
N GLY A 11 -6.42 -9.60 6.68
CA GLY A 11 -5.47 -10.61 6.24
C GLY A 11 -4.05 -10.10 5.95
N PRO A 12 -3.10 -11.04 5.77
CA PRO A 12 -1.73 -10.71 5.39
C PRO A 12 -1.63 -10.26 3.92
N ALA A 13 -0.70 -9.37 3.65
CA ALA A 13 -0.39 -8.90 2.30
C ALA A 13 1.12 -8.63 2.13
N ASP A 14 1.60 -8.81 0.90
CA ASP A 14 3.02 -8.66 0.55
C ASP A 14 3.49 -7.19 0.51
N ASP A 15 2.55 -6.26 0.33
CA ASP A 15 2.81 -4.82 0.41
C ASP A 15 1.58 -4.12 1.01
N VAL A 16 1.82 -3.26 2.00
CA VAL A 16 0.78 -2.44 2.61
C VAL A 16 1.23 -0.98 2.74
N ALA A 17 0.26 -0.06 2.70
CA ALA A 17 0.47 1.35 2.99
C ALA A 17 -0.39 1.79 4.17
N LEU A 18 0.14 2.70 4.98
CA LEU A 18 -0.62 3.41 6.00
C LEU A 18 -1.65 4.30 5.30
N ILE A 19 -2.93 4.07 5.59
CA ILE A 19 -4.05 4.78 4.95
C ILE A 19 -4.85 5.63 5.93
N VAL A 20 -4.79 5.31 7.22
CA VAL A 20 -5.42 6.10 8.30
C VAL A 20 -4.47 6.16 9.47
N VAL A 21 -4.31 7.35 10.05
CA VAL A 21 -3.66 7.54 11.34
C VAL A 21 -4.75 7.76 12.38
N HIS A 22 -4.75 6.95 13.42
CA HIS A 22 -5.57 7.13 14.61
C HIS A 22 -4.70 7.82 15.66
N GLU A 23 -4.68 9.15 15.59
CA GLU A 23 -4.03 10.00 16.59
C GLU A 23 -4.73 9.85 17.93
N GLN A 24 -3.99 9.39 18.94
CA GLN A 24 -4.47 9.22 20.31
C GLN A 24 -3.59 10.14 21.17
N GLY A 25 -4.12 11.29 21.58
CA GLY A 25 -3.34 12.47 21.99
C GLY A 25 -2.18 12.30 22.99
N SER A 26 -2.15 11.23 23.81
CA SER A 26 -1.07 10.96 24.75
C SER A 26 -0.57 9.50 24.78
N GLY A 27 -0.96 8.68 23.79
CA GLY A 27 -0.57 7.26 23.70
C GLY A 27 0.18 6.93 22.41
N ALA A 28 0.64 5.68 22.28
CA ALA A 28 1.13 5.18 20.99
C ALA A 28 -0.02 5.27 19.96
N GLY A 29 0.05 6.23 19.05
CA GLY A 29 -0.91 6.38 17.96
C GLY A 29 -0.97 5.09 17.13
N GLY A 30 -2.17 4.72 16.70
CA GLY A 30 -2.40 3.56 15.85
C GLY A 30 -2.44 3.95 14.38
N GLY A 31 -2.18 3.00 13.48
CA GLY A 31 -2.34 3.18 12.05
C GLY A 31 -3.11 2.01 11.43
N ALA A 32 -4.05 2.31 10.54
CA ALA A 32 -4.65 1.29 9.69
C ALA A 32 -3.87 1.21 8.39
N TYR A 33 -3.49 -0.01 8.02
CA TYR A 33 -2.76 -0.29 6.78
C TYR A 33 -3.66 -1.05 5.81
N ALA A 34 -3.47 -0.82 4.51
CA ALA A 34 -4.13 -1.61 3.48
C ALA A 34 -3.17 -1.99 2.36
N CYS A 35 -3.41 -3.18 1.81
CA CYS A 35 -2.77 -3.61 0.58
C CYS A 35 -3.26 -2.80 -0.62
N LEU A 36 -2.48 -2.81 -1.71
CA LEU A 36 -2.79 -2.00 -2.88
C LEU A 36 -4.20 -2.22 -3.47
N PRO A 37 -4.72 -3.46 -3.64
CA PRO A 37 -6.08 -3.68 -4.12
C PRO A 37 -7.14 -3.03 -3.23
N CYS A 38 -6.98 -3.15 -1.91
CA CYS A 38 -7.92 -2.57 -0.93
C CYS A 38 -7.78 -1.04 -0.82
N ALA A 39 -6.59 -0.49 -1.05
CA ALA A 39 -6.33 0.93 -0.91
C ALA A 39 -6.69 1.75 -2.16
N ARG A 40 -6.69 1.15 -3.37
CA ARG A 40 -7.00 1.83 -4.64
C ARG A 40 -8.32 2.63 -4.64
N PRO A 41 -9.45 2.09 -4.14
CA PRO A 41 -10.68 2.87 -4.05
C PRO A 41 -10.56 4.08 -3.10
N LEU A 42 -9.76 3.95 -2.04
CA LEU A 42 -9.54 5.02 -1.06
C LEU A 42 -8.85 6.22 -1.69
N ALA A 43 -7.90 6.02 -2.61
CA ALA A 43 -7.22 7.13 -3.30
C ALA A 43 -8.19 8.06 -4.06
N ARG A 44 -9.41 7.59 -4.38
CA ARG A 44 -10.44 8.36 -5.10
C ARG A 44 -11.42 9.08 -4.17
N GLN A 45 -11.41 8.76 -2.88
CA GLN A 45 -12.31 9.37 -1.91
C GLN A 45 -11.84 10.79 -1.57
N ARG A 46 -12.78 11.73 -1.51
CA ARG A 46 -12.48 13.14 -1.18
C ARG A 46 -11.89 13.33 0.21
N THR A 47 -12.17 12.40 1.12
CA THR A 47 -11.73 12.41 2.52
C THR A 47 -10.36 11.79 2.74
N THR A 48 -9.78 11.16 1.71
CA THR A 48 -8.47 10.52 1.84
C THR A 48 -7.38 11.57 1.90
N SER A 49 -6.50 11.45 2.89
CA SER A 49 -5.40 12.39 3.07
C SER A 49 -4.42 12.36 1.89
N ALA A 50 -3.82 13.50 1.57
CA ALA A 50 -2.79 13.58 0.53
C ALA A 50 -1.62 12.63 0.79
N ALA A 51 -1.27 12.40 2.06
CA ALA A 51 -0.25 11.44 2.46
C ALA A 51 -0.64 10.00 2.09
N ALA A 52 -1.88 9.59 2.37
CA ALA A 52 -2.40 8.27 1.99
C ALA A 52 -2.44 8.10 0.46
N VAL A 53 -2.89 9.11 -0.28
CA VAL A 53 -2.87 9.09 -1.76
C VAL A 53 -1.44 8.88 -2.28
N LYS A 54 -0.46 9.61 -1.74
CA LYS A 54 0.96 9.47 -2.11
C LYS A 54 1.50 8.07 -1.81
N ALA A 55 1.14 7.51 -0.66
CA ALA A 55 1.57 6.16 -0.27
C ALA A 55 0.98 5.09 -1.20
N ILE A 56 -0.28 5.25 -1.63
CA ILE A 56 -0.94 4.35 -2.59
C ILE A 56 -0.26 4.42 -3.95
N ALA A 57 -0.02 5.63 -4.47
CA ALA A 57 0.69 5.80 -5.74
C ALA A 57 2.11 5.18 -5.70
N ALA A 58 2.81 5.29 -4.57
CA ALA A 58 4.11 4.65 -4.40
C ALA A 58 4.04 3.12 -4.44
N MET A 59 2.96 2.50 -3.92
CA MET A 59 2.75 1.05 -4.08
C MET A 59 2.53 0.67 -5.55
N GLU A 60 1.77 1.47 -6.31
CA GLU A 60 1.53 1.21 -7.74
C GLU A 60 2.83 1.25 -8.53
N THR A 61 3.66 2.29 -8.34
CA THR A 61 4.98 2.36 -8.97
C THR A 61 5.87 1.17 -8.61
N ARG A 62 5.82 0.69 -7.36
CA ARG A 62 6.59 -0.50 -6.97
C ARG A 62 6.08 -1.77 -7.68
N GLN A 63 4.76 -1.93 -7.83
CA GLN A 63 4.20 -3.06 -8.56
C GLN A 63 4.66 -3.06 -10.02
N GLU A 64 4.59 -1.90 -10.69
CA GLU A 64 5.09 -1.73 -12.06
C GLU A 64 6.58 -2.08 -12.19
N GLN A 65 7.40 -1.62 -11.23
CA GLN A 65 8.83 -1.93 -11.19
C GLN A 65 9.09 -3.44 -11.03
N LEU A 66 8.31 -4.13 -10.21
CA LEU A 66 8.45 -5.57 -10.00
C LEU A 66 8.03 -6.36 -11.24
N GLU A 67 6.92 -5.98 -11.87
CA GLU A 67 6.46 -6.58 -13.12
C GLU A 67 7.49 -6.39 -14.23
N ALA A 68 8.03 -5.18 -14.39
CA ALA A 68 9.10 -4.88 -15.34
C ALA A 68 10.38 -5.69 -15.04
N ALA A 69 10.78 -5.78 -13.78
CA ALA A 69 11.95 -6.56 -13.37
C ALA A 69 11.76 -8.05 -13.65
N ARG A 70 10.56 -8.60 -13.38
CA ARG A 70 10.22 -9.99 -13.68
C ARG A 70 10.28 -10.27 -15.19
N ALA A 71 9.67 -9.41 -16.01
CA ALA A 71 9.71 -9.54 -17.46
C ALA A 71 11.15 -9.50 -17.99
N ALA A 72 11.99 -8.60 -17.46
CA ALA A 72 13.40 -8.53 -17.82
C ALA A 72 14.19 -9.79 -17.42
N GLN A 73 13.85 -10.42 -16.29
CA GLN A 73 14.47 -11.69 -15.89
C GLN A 73 14.04 -12.85 -16.80
N GLU A 74 12.76 -12.92 -17.17
CA GLU A 74 12.24 -13.94 -18.09
C GLU A 74 12.88 -13.81 -19.48
N ALA A 75 13.01 -12.57 -20.00
CA ALA A 75 13.69 -12.31 -21.27
C ALA A 75 15.19 -12.67 -21.26
N ARG A 76 15.86 -12.59 -20.10
CA ARG A 76 17.26 -13.04 -19.95
C ARG A 76 17.42 -14.56 -19.87
N ARG A 77 16.34 -15.28 -19.55
CA ARG A 77 16.32 -16.75 -19.42
C ARG A 77 15.90 -17.45 -20.71
N ALA A 78 15.31 -16.71 -21.66
CA ALA A 78 14.96 -17.16 -23.00
C ALA A 78 16.17 -17.05 -23.94
#